data_AF-A0A7S2BCU7-F1
#
_entry.id   AF-A0A7S2BCU7-F1
#
_cell.length_a   1.000
_cell.length_b   1.000
_cell.length_c   1.000
_cell.angle_alpha   90.00
_cell.angle_beta   90.00
_cell.angle_gamma   90.00
#
_symmetry.space_group_name_H-M   'P 1'
#
loop_
_entity.id
_entity.type
_entity.pdbx_description
1 polymer ?
#
loop_
_entity_poly.entity_id
_entity_poly.type
_entity_poly.pdbx_seq_one_letter_code
_entity_poly.pdbx_strand_id
1 'polypeptide(L)'
;AAHVLLPDDPYAAEPLYACSAKGCQKCLSAAEAQSKVKSAQESFEALRTPYERGQFARGCQVAREAEVAARTTLAPHHSEWMRWVAGAAHLAGGANDTPLLESAMAKREGMQPAVHLVTDEDISMRLQYAIVSGLTTPSASAA
;
A
#
# COMPACT_ATOMS: atom_id res chain seq x y z
N ALA A 1 -2.26 -8.46 16.54
CA ALA A 1 -0.85 -8.29 16.11
C ALA A 1 -0.76 -8.65 14.63
N ALA A 2 -0.25 -7.77 13.78
CA ALA A 2 0.02 -8.11 12.38
C ALA A 2 1.20 -9.08 12.34
N HIS A 3 1.01 -10.26 11.75
CA HIS A 3 2.09 -11.22 11.55
C HIS A 3 2.85 -10.81 10.30
N VAL A 4 4.15 -10.56 10.42
CA VAL A 4 5.02 -10.38 9.24
C VAL A 4 5.74 -11.70 9.03
N LEU A 5 5.43 -12.37 7.92
CA LEU A 5 5.98 -13.68 7.59
C LEU A 5 7.14 -13.50 6.61
N LEU A 6 8.33 -13.91 7.01
CA LEU A 6 9.55 -13.87 6.19
C LEU A 6 10.06 -15.30 5.98
N PRO A 7 10.70 -15.59 4.84
CA PRO A 7 11.33 -16.89 4.65
C PRO A 7 12.39 -17.12 5.73
N ASP A 8 12.33 -18.28 6.39
CA ASP A 8 13.29 -18.80 7.36
C ASP A 8 14.69 -18.90 6.72
N ASP A 9 14.75 -19.51 5.54
CA ASP A 9 15.92 -19.58 4.68
C ASP A 9 15.54 -19.21 3.24
N PRO A 10 15.97 -18.04 2.71
CA PRO A 10 15.65 -17.62 1.35
C PRO A 10 16.31 -18.50 0.27
N TYR A 11 17.20 -19.42 0.63
CA TYR A 11 17.90 -20.34 -0.29
C TYR A 11 17.40 -21.79 -0.21
N ALA A 12 16.46 -22.09 0.69
CA ALA A 12 15.84 -23.42 0.76
C ALA A 12 14.98 -23.69 -0.49
N ALA A 13 14.96 -24.95 -0.95
CA ALA A 13 14.11 -25.36 -2.07
C ALA A 13 12.60 -25.21 -1.77
N GLU A 14 12.24 -25.36 -0.48
CA GLU A 14 10.89 -25.11 0.04
C GLU A 14 10.99 -24.24 1.30
N PRO A 15 11.08 -22.90 1.15
CA PRO A 15 11.23 -22.00 2.29
C PRO A 15 9.94 -22.00 3.12
N LEU A 16 10.10 -22.19 4.44
CA LEU A 16 9.04 -21.95 5.41
C LEU A 16 9.01 -20.46 5.74
N TYR A 17 7.81 -19.88 5.84
CA TYR A 17 7.66 -18.46 6.17
C TYR A 17 7.25 -18.31 7.63
N ALA A 18 8.19 -17.92 8.49
CA ALA A 18 7.98 -17.78 9.92
C ALA A 18 7.64 -16.33 10.31
N CYS A 19 6.83 -16.17 11.35
CA CYS A 19 6.51 -14.84 11.85
C CYS A 19 7.72 -14.21 12.55
N SER A 20 8.10 -13.00 12.13
CA SER A 20 9.22 -12.25 12.73
C SER A 20 8.91 -11.66 14.11
N ALA A 21 7.66 -11.76 14.59
CA ALA A 21 7.28 -11.27 15.91
C ALA A 21 7.80 -12.20 17.02
N LYS A 22 8.55 -11.64 17.99
CA LYS A 22 9.16 -12.39 19.10
C LYS A 22 8.09 -13.20 19.86
N GLY A 23 8.28 -14.52 19.92
CA GLY A 23 7.38 -15.45 20.60
C GLY A 23 6.17 -15.91 19.77
N CYS A 24 6.06 -15.49 18.51
CA CYS A 24 5.04 -16.00 17.61
C CYS A 24 5.52 -17.27 16.90
N GLN A 25 4.77 -18.37 17.04
CA GLN A 25 5.05 -19.66 16.40
C GLN A 25 4.26 -19.90 15.11
N LYS A 26 3.68 -18.85 14.51
CA LYS A 26 2.98 -19.01 13.23
C LYS A 26 3.99 -19.18 12.11
N CYS A 27 3.79 -20.25 11.33
CA CYS A 27 4.53 -20.55 10.12
C CYS A 27 3.54 -20.85 8.99
N LEU A 28 3.91 -20.52 7.76
CA LEU A 28 3.21 -20.95 6.55
C LEU A 28 4.15 -21.74 5.66
N SER A 29 3.59 -22.72 4.95
CA SER A 29 4.25 -23.33 3.80
C SER A 29 4.40 -22.31 2.66
N ALA A 30 5.30 -22.59 1.72
CA ALA A 30 5.47 -21.78 0.52
C ALA A 30 4.16 -21.63 -0.29
N ALA A 31 3.36 -22.70 -0.39
CA ALA A 31 2.07 -22.67 -1.08
C ALA A 31 1.04 -21.76 -0.39
N GLU A 32 0.97 -21.80 0.94
CA GLU A 32 0.08 -20.92 1.71
C GLU A 32 0.53 -19.45 1.65
N ALA A 33 1.83 -19.20 1.75
CA ALA A 33 2.39 -17.87 1.59
C ALA A 33 2.07 -17.30 0.20
N GLN A 34 2.28 -18.10 -0.86
CA GLN A 34 1.94 -17.71 -2.23
C GLN A 34 0.45 -17.43 -2.40
N SER A 35 -0.42 -18.27 -1.84
CA SER A 35 -1.88 -18.07 -1.88
C SER A 35 -2.29 -16.75 -1.22
N LYS A 36 -1.69 -16.41 -0.07
CA LYS A 36 -1.98 -15.14 0.62
C LYS A 36 -1.43 -13.93 -0.13
N VAL A 37 -0.23 -14.01 -0.71
CA VAL A 37 0.32 -12.94 -1.56
C VAL A 37 -0.59 -12.71 -2.77
N LYS A 38 -1.07 -13.78 -3.40
CA LYS A 38 -2.02 -13.71 -4.52
C LYS A 38 -3.33 -13.02 -4.10
N SER A 39 -3.88 -13.37 -2.94
CA SER A 39 -5.07 -12.71 -2.40
C SER A 39 -4.85 -11.20 -2.17
N ALA A 40 -3.67 -10.81 -1.68
CA ALA A 40 -3.32 -9.39 -1.55
C ALA A 40 -3.24 -8.69 -2.93
N GLN A 41 -2.61 -9.32 -3.92
CA GLN A 41 -2.54 -8.80 -5.30
C GLN A 41 -3.94 -8.59 -5.89
N GLU A 42 -4.83 -9.58 -5.75
CA GLU A 42 -6.22 -9.49 -6.22
C GLU A 42 -6.98 -8.35 -5.53
N SER A 43 -6.76 -8.14 -4.22
CA SER A 43 -7.37 -7.03 -3.49
C SER A 43 -6.89 -5.64 -3.95
N PHE A 44 -5.61 -5.54 -4.36
CA PHE A 44 -5.07 -4.29 -4.89
C PHE A 44 -5.57 -4.02 -6.32
N GLU A 45 -5.67 -5.07 -7.13
CA GLU A 45 -6.25 -4.97 -8.49
C GLU A 45 -7.71 -4.53 -8.45
N ALA A 46 -8.46 -4.94 -7.42
CA ALA A 46 -9.85 -4.54 -7.22
C ALA A 46 -10.04 -3.03 -7.01
N LEU A 47 -8.98 -2.26 -6.71
CA LEU A 47 -9.04 -0.80 -6.61
C LEU A 47 -9.28 -0.11 -7.97
N ARG A 48 -8.98 -0.80 -9.08
CA ARG A 48 -9.18 -0.26 -10.43
C ARG A 48 -10.66 -0.03 -10.76
N THR A 49 -11.53 -0.96 -10.40
CA THR A 49 -12.97 -0.85 -10.70
C THR A 49 -13.65 0.39 -10.11
N PRO A 50 -13.50 0.74 -8.81
CA PRO A 50 -14.09 1.97 -8.29
C PRO A 50 -13.47 3.22 -8.91
N TYR A 51 -12.18 3.20 -9.28
CA TYR A 51 -11.54 4.32 -9.98
C TYR A 51 -12.15 4.55 -11.37
N GLU A 52 -12.23 3.51 -12.20
CA GLU A 52 -12.81 3.57 -13.55
C GLU A 52 -14.28 4.02 -13.54
N ARG A 53 -15.01 3.71 -12.47
CA ARG A 53 -16.43 4.09 -12.29
C ARG A 53 -16.63 5.46 -11.63
N GLY A 54 -15.55 6.19 -11.30
CA GLY A 54 -15.62 7.45 -10.56
C GLY A 54 -16.17 7.32 -9.13
N GLN A 55 -16.17 6.10 -8.57
CA GLN A 55 -16.66 5.80 -7.22
C GLN A 55 -15.57 6.04 -6.16
N PHE A 56 -15.00 7.24 -6.15
CA PHE A 56 -13.78 7.54 -5.40
C PHE A 56 -13.91 7.32 -3.89
N ALA A 57 -14.98 7.80 -3.26
CA ALA A 57 -15.20 7.61 -1.82
C ALA A 57 -15.30 6.13 -1.41
N ARG A 58 -16.03 5.33 -2.20
CA ARG A 58 -16.11 3.87 -2.00
C ARG A 58 -14.75 3.21 -2.23
N GLY A 59 -14.03 3.63 -3.27
CA GLY A 59 -12.68 3.13 -3.54
C GLY A 59 -11.71 3.42 -2.39
N CYS A 60 -11.79 4.60 -1.77
CA CYS A 60 -10.98 4.96 -0.61
C CYS A 60 -11.25 4.04 0.60
N GLN A 61 -12.49 3.60 0.79
CA GLN A 61 -12.81 2.59 1.81
C GLN A 61 -12.18 1.24 1.47
N VAL A 62 -12.35 0.76 0.23
CA VAL A 62 -11.78 -0.52 -0.22
C VAL A 62 -10.25 -0.51 -0.11
N ALA A 63 -9.60 0.62 -0.42
CA ALA A 63 -8.15 0.79 -0.27
C ALA A 63 -7.70 0.59 1.17
N ARG A 64 -8.40 1.18 2.16
CA ARG A 64 -8.07 0.98 3.58
C ARG A 64 -8.23 -0.47 4.02
N GLU A 65 -9.31 -1.12 3.61
CA GLU A 65 -9.58 -2.54 3.93
C GLU A 65 -8.50 -3.46 3.35
N ALA A 66 -8.14 -3.25 2.08
CA ALA A 66 -7.07 -3.97 1.41
C ALA A 66 -5.72 -3.77 2.10
N GLU A 67 -5.42 -2.55 2.57
CA GLU A 67 -4.19 -2.27 3.29
C GLU A 67 -4.10 -3.06 4.61
N VAL A 68 -5.18 -3.03 5.40
CA VAL A 68 -5.23 -3.74 6.70
C VAL A 68 -5.05 -5.24 6.50
N ALA A 69 -5.72 -5.82 5.50
CA ALA A 69 -5.58 -7.24 5.18
C ALA A 69 -4.13 -7.57 4.77
N ALA A 70 -3.55 -6.80 3.85
CA ALA A 70 -2.23 -7.06 3.29
C ALA A 70 -1.08 -6.87 4.31
N ARG A 71 -1.22 -5.99 5.32
CA ARG A 71 -0.21 -5.82 6.40
C ARG A 71 0.06 -7.09 7.21
N THR A 72 -0.86 -8.07 7.16
CA THR A 72 -0.70 -9.36 7.86
C THR A 72 0.03 -10.42 7.05
N THR A 73 0.41 -10.09 5.81
CA THR A 73 1.02 -11.03 4.86
C THR A 73 2.25 -10.42 4.21
N LEU A 74 2.17 -9.17 3.74
CA LEU A 74 3.24 -8.48 3.06
C LEU A 74 4.12 -7.71 4.06
N ALA A 75 5.43 -7.95 3.99
CA ALA A 75 6.40 -7.11 4.69
C ALA A 75 6.31 -5.64 4.22
N PRO A 76 6.70 -4.65 5.05
CA PRO A 76 6.61 -3.23 4.69
C PRO A 76 7.31 -2.85 3.37
N HIS A 77 8.42 -3.52 3.05
CA HIS A 77 9.23 -3.27 1.86
C HIS A 77 8.85 -4.16 0.65
N HIS A 78 7.75 -4.92 0.74
CA HIS A 78 7.35 -5.83 -0.33
C HIS A 78 6.91 -5.06 -1.57
N SER A 79 7.43 -5.41 -2.75
CA SER A 79 7.20 -4.67 -4.01
C SER A 79 5.73 -4.54 -4.39
N GLU A 80 4.90 -5.54 -4.09
CA GLU A 80 3.46 -5.52 -4.36
C GLU A 80 2.69 -4.36 -3.71
N TRP A 81 3.24 -3.72 -2.67
CA TRP A 81 2.64 -2.51 -2.12
C TRP A 81 2.53 -1.37 -3.14
N MET A 82 3.32 -1.37 -4.23
CA MET A 82 3.24 -0.33 -5.26
C MET A 82 1.87 -0.25 -5.94
N ARG A 83 1.21 -1.40 -6.17
CA ARG A 83 -0.14 -1.40 -6.76
C ARG A 83 -1.14 -0.73 -5.84
N TRP A 84 -1.03 -1.01 -4.54
CA TRP A 84 -1.86 -0.37 -3.54
C TRP A 84 -1.59 1.13 -3.46
N VAL A 85 -0.32 1.53 -3.42
CA VAL A 85 0.11 2.94 -3.38
C VAL A 85 -0.48 3.73 -4.55
N ALA A 86 -0.32 3.24 -5.78
CA ALA A 86 -0.84 3.90 -6.97
C ALA A 86 -2.38 3.99 -6.95
N GLY A 87 -3.06 2.86 -6.68
CA GLY A 87 -4.52 2.83 -6.61
C GLY A 87 -5.09 3.74 -5.52
N ALA A 88 -4.51 3.70 -4.32
CA ALA A 88 -4.94 4.52 -3.19
C ALA A 88 -4.74 6.02 -3.46
N ALA A 89 -3.60 6.42 -4.03
CA ALA A 89 -3.34 7.82 -4.36
C ALA A 89 -4.34 8.39 -5.37
N HIS A 90 -4.60 7.65 -6.46
CA HIS A 90 -5.58 8.06 -7.47
C HIS A 90 -7.01 8.18 -6.92
N LEU A 91 -7.43 7.20 -6.11
CA LEU A 91 -8.74 7.24 -5.44
C LEU A 91 -8.83 8.40 -4.46
N ALA A 92 -7.78 8.63 -3.67
CA ALA A 92 -7.70 9.71 -2.70
C ALA A 92 -7.74 11.08 -3.37
N GLY A 93 -7.02 11.27 -4.48
CA GLY A 93 -7.06 12.49 -5.27
C GLY A 93 -8.46 12.76 -5.84
N GLY A 94 -9.15 11.73 -6.35
CA GLY A 94 -10.53 11.86 -6.85
C GLY A 94 -11.56 12.16 -5.75
N ALA A 95 -11.32 11.72 -4.51
CA ALA A 95 -12.20 11.96 -3.36
C ALA A 95 -11.81 13.19 -2.50
N ASN A 96 -10.65 13.81 -2.76
CA ASN A 96 -9.99 14.74 -1.83
C ASN A 96 -9.76 14.15 -0.43
N ASP A 97 -9.42 12.86 -0.34
CA ASP A 97 -9.15 12.14 0.90
C ASP A 97 -7.68 12.29 1.31
N THR A 98 -7.34 13.43 1.93
CA THR A 98 -5.97 13.75 2.38
C THR A 98 -5.35 12.66 3.26
N PRO A 99 -6.06 12.08 4.27
CA PRO A 99 -5.47 11.04 5.11
C PRO A 99 -5.07 9.77 4.35
N LEU A 100 -5.85 9.35 3.35
CA LEU A 100 -5.48 8.19 2.54
C LEU A 100 -4.28 8.50 1.64
N LEU A 101 -4.20 9.71 1.09
CA LEU A 101 -3.08 10.15 0.27
C LEU A 101 -1.76 10.22 1.07
N GLU A 102 -1.82 10.73 2.31
CA GLU A 102 -0.68 10.72 3.25
C GLU A 102 -0.23 9.28 3.58
N SER A 103 -1.19 8.38 3.82
CA SER A 103 -0.88 6.96 4.05
C SER A 103 -0.17 6.33 2.85
N ALA A 104 -0.63 6.62 1.62
CA ALA A 104 0.00 6.14 0.39
C ALA A 104 1.44 6.68 0.23
N MET A 105 1.67 7.96 0.52
CA MET A 105 3.00 8.56 0.50
C MET A 105 3.94 7.95 1.54
N ALA A 106 3.51 7.86 2.80
CA ALA A 106 4.30 7.26 3.87
C ALA A 106 4.65 5.79 3.56
N LYS A 107 3.71 5.05 2.94
CA LYS A 107 3.96 3.69 2.48
C LYS A 107 5.04 3.64 1.41
N ARG A 108 4.95 4.50 0.39
CA ARG A 108 5.93 4.59 -0.69
C ARG A 108 7.32 4.96 -0.17
N GLU A 109 7.40 5.92 0.75
CA GLU A 109 8.65 6.29 1.41
C GLU A 109 9.24 5.14 2.23
N GLY A 110 8.39 4.38 2.91
CA GLY A 110 8.79 3.18 3.65
C GLY A 110 9.28 2.03 2.76
N MET A 111 8.98 2.03 1.46
CA MET A 111 9.38 0.96 0.53
C MET A 111 10.79 1.12 -0.06
N GLN A 112 11.58 2.12 0.34
CA GLN A 112 12.85 2.53 -0.29
C GLN A 112 13.60 1.43 -1.07
N PRO A 113 13.82 1.57 -2.39
CA PRO A 113 14.99 0.97 -3.00
C PRO A 113 16.21 1.80 -2.59
N ALA A 114 17.29 1.13 -2.20
CA ALA A 114 18.60 1.75 -2.25
C ALA A 114 18.79 2.31 -3.67
N VAL A 115 19.10 3.61 -3.78
CA VAL A 115 19.26 4.39 -5.03
C VAL A 115 17.96 5.02 -5.57
N HIS A 116 17.89 6.34 -5.41
CA HIS A 116 16.84 7.24 -5.87
C HIS A 116 16.61 7.23 -7.39
N LEU A 117 15.66 6.44 -7.87
CA LEU A 117 14.94 6.71 -9.12
C LEU A 117 13.52 7.12 -8.75
N VAL A 118 13.28 8.43 -8.74
CA VAL A 118 11.92 8.99 -8.65
C VAL A 118 11.17 8.55 -9.90
N THR A 119 10.07 7.82 -9.75
CA THR A 119 9.25 7.35 -10.88
C THR A 119 8.17 8.38 -11.23
N ASP A 120 7.55 8.27 -12.41
CA ASP A 120 6.41 9.12 -12.80
C ASP A 120 5.24 9.02 -11.80
N GLU A 121 5.06 7.85 -11.19
CA GLU A 121 4.08 7.62 -10.12
C GLU A 121 4.41 8.44 -8.86
N ASP A 122 5.69 8.54 -8.49
CA ASP A 122 6.14 9.37 -7.37
C ASP A 122 5.86 10.85 -7.62
N ILE A 123 6.07 11.32 -8.86
CA ILE A 123 5.79 12.70 -9.26
C ILE A 123 4.29 12.96 -9.21
N SER A 124 3.48 12.07 -9.78
CA SER A 124 2.02 12.17 -9.80
C SER A 124 1.44 12.23 -8.39
N MET A 125 1.91 11.37 -7.48
CA MET A 125 1.50 11.39 -6.06
C MET A 125 1.86 12.71 -5.37
N ARG A 126 3.08 13.22 -5.57
CA ARG A 126 3.51 14.49 -4.96
C ARG A 126 2.68 15.66 -5.48
N LEU A 127 2.34 15.66 -6.77
CA LEU A 127 1.45 16.68 -7.36
C LEU A 127 0.04 16.61 -6.77
N GLN A 128 -0.55 15.41 -6.68
CA GLN A 128 -1.86 15.21 -6.05
C GLN A 128 -1.86 15.69 -4.59
N TYR A 129 -0.80 15.36 -3.84
CA TYR A 129 -0.67 15.80 -2.45
C TYR A 129 -0.57 17.32 -2.32
N ALA A 130 0.23 17.98 -3.17
CA ALA A 130 0.34 19.43 -3.19
C ALA A 130 -0.99 20.10 -3.55
N ILE A 131 -1.76 19.54 -4.50
CA ILE A 131 -3.08 20.05 -4.88
C ILE A 131 -4.06 19.92 -3.72
N VAL A 132 -4.20 18.72 -3.14
CA VAL A 132 -5.15 18.46 -2.06
C VAL A 132 -4.78 19.26 -0.80
N SER A 133 -3.49 19.38 -0.47
CA SER A 133 -3.02 20.17 0.68
C SER A 133 -3.14 21.69 0.43
N GLY A 134 -2.87 22.15 -0.78
CA GLY A 134 -3.03 23.55 -1.18
C GLY A 134 -4.49 24.01 -1.22
N LEU A 135 -5.42 23.12 -1.57
CA LEU A 135 -6.86 23.40 -1.58
C LEU A 135 -7.50 23.38 -0.18
N THR A 136 -6.87 22.71 0.79
CA THR A 136 -7.35 22.63 2.18
C THR A 136 -6.74 23.71 3.09
N THR A 137 -5.74 24.43 2.61
CA THR A 137 -5.20 25.60 3.31
C THR A 137 -6.08 26.81 2.96
N PRO A 138 -6.79 27.44 3.92
CA PRO A 138 -7.49 28.68 3.63
C PRO A 138 -6.45 29.70 3.17
N SER A 139 -6.69 30.33 2.02
CA SER A 139 -5.84 31.40 1.51
C SER A 139 -5.69 32.49 2.57
N ALA A 140 -4.55 32.51 3.24
CA ALA A 140 -4.14 33.63 4.09
C ALA A 140 -3.64 34.75 3.17
N SER A 141 -4.54 35.36 2.39
CA SER A 141 -4.29 36.63 1.70
C SER A 141 -5.60 37.22 1.16
N ALA A 142 -6.42 37.72 2.07
CA ALA A 142 -7.32 38.85 1.83
C ALA A 142 -7.40 39.66 3.14
N ALA A 143 -6.30 40.36 3.47
CA ALA A 143 -6.26 41.45 4.44
C ALA A 143 -5.13 42.40 4.07
#